data_AF-A0A2K3MW50-F1
#
_entry.id   AF-A0A2K3MW50-F1
#
_cell.length_a   1.000
_cell.length_b   1.000
_cell.length_c   1.000
_cell.angle_alpha   90.00
_cell.angle_beta   90.00
_cell.angle_gamma   90.00
#
_symmetry.space_group_name_H-M   'P 1'
#
loop_
_entity.id
_entity.type
_entity.pdbx_description
1 polymer ?
#
loop_
_entity_poly.entity_id
_entity_poly.type
_entity_poly.pdbx_seq_one_letter_code
_entity_poly.pdbx_strand_id
1 'polypeptide(L)'
;MEPTVAKPGFLRNVLVRLLLFGVFIVIIRFAYIITIAGETCNVGDFCFFSSPEKINVAVTGSGSGGVAGAGALAVRSSSELALPVHHASKDWINGVRFYSSVFQNLIVAGYLSPEAKSLCVDTVTGRDVFALKEIGVVDSVGISKKALKPLVKSGEGHRIPFGNNTFDFVFSGEGGLERTVKPVEFAREIARTLKPEGFAVFHVKTKDSYSYNSFVDLFKFCCKVVKFNDIQGFDDSMPEIREIVVKKIGYRNIDSDIELIENKKCSVAGYKRELVKNAEELIEEEPLKPWITLKKNVKNIKYASSMVDISFKSRYVYVDVGARSYGSSIGSWFKKQYPKQNKTFHVYAIEADKAFHEEYVMKKGVTLLPYAAWVKNESLVFEINNDPGDKKTEKVGRGMGRIQPLDSQGGGGGGVHKIQGFDFAEWLKSTVTMNDFVVMKMDVEGTEFDLIPRLFETGAICLVDEIFLECHYNRWQRCCPGQRSPKYEKTYDQCLQLFNSLRQSGVLVHQWF
;
A
#
# COMPACT_ATOMS: atom_id res chain seq x y z
N MET A 1 -62.72 -30.55 -50.28
CA MET A 1 -63.35 -29.63 -49.32
C MET A 1 -62.26 -28.74 -48.74
N GLU A 2 -62.20 -27.51 -49.22
CA GLU A 2 -61.72 -26.34 -48.47
C GLU A 2 -62.95 -25.49 -48.11
N PRO A 3 -62.90 -24.49 -47.21
CA PRO A 3 -61.96 -24.23 -46.11
C PRO A 3 -62.71 -23.84 -44.80
N THR A 4 -62.00 -23.44 -43.73
CA THR A 4 -62.21 -22.14 -43.06
C THR A 4 -61.02 -21.80 -42.14
N VAL A 5 -60.44 -20.63 -42.40
CA VAL A 5 -59.30 -20.02 -41.67
C VAL A 5 -59.86 -18.97 -40.69
N ALA A 6 -59.49 -19.05 -39.41
CA ALA A 6 -59.90 -18.10 -38.37
C ALA A 6 -58.94 -16.88 -38.28
N LYS A 7 -59.53 -15.69 -38.06
CA LYS A 7 -58.91 -14.34 -38.18
C LYS A 7 -57.84 -14.02 -37.09
N PRO A 8 -56.67 -13.45 -37.46
CA PRO A 8 -55.61 -13.07 -36.53
C PRO A 8 -55.68 -11.58 -36.14
N GLY A 9 -56.64 -11.16 -35.30
CA GLY A 9 -56.81 -9.73 -34.99
C GLY A 9 -57.20 -9.35 -33.57
N PHE A 10 -57.79 -10.25 -32.77
CA PHE A 10 -58.40 -9.87 -31.50
C PHE A 10 -57.38 -9.80 -30.35
N LEU A 11 -56.56 -10.83 -30.18
CA LEU A 11 -55.57 -10.92 -29.09
C LEU A 11 -54.48 -9.84 -29.17
N ARG A 12 -54.03 -9.49 -30.39
CA ARG A 12 -53.03 -8.44 -30.60
C ARG A 12 -53.53 -7.07 -30.17
N ASN A 13 -54.80 -6.76 -30.44
CA ASN A 13 -55.40 -5.48 -30.08
C ASN A 13 -55.63 -5.34 -28.57
N VAL A 14 -55.94 -6.43 -27.87
CA VAL A 14 -56.06 -6.43 -26.40
C VAL A 14 -54.70 -6.20 -25.75
N LEU A 15 -53.65 -6.84 -26.24
CA LEU A 15 -52.29 -6.72 -25.69
C LEU A 15 -51.71 -5.31 -25.89
N VAL A 16 -51.96 -4.70 -27.06
CA VAL A 16 -51.56 -3.32 -27.34
C VAL A 16 -52.29 -2.33 -26.42
N ARG A 17 -53.58 -2.54 -26.15
CA ARG A 17 -54.35 -1.67 -25.22
C ARG A 17 -53.83 -1.77 -23.78
N LEU A 18 -53.44 -2.95 -23.32
CA LEU A 18 -52.85 -3.14 -21.99
C LEU A 18 -51.48 -2.45 -21.88
N LEU A 19 -50.65 -2.54 -22.91
CA LEU A 19 -49.35 -1.84 -22.94
C LEU A 19 -49.51 -0.32 -22.94
N LEU A 20 -50.45 0.21 -23.73
CA LEU A 20 -50.75 1.64 -23.74
C LEU A 20 -51.28 2.13 -22.40
N PHE A 21 -52.10 1.34 -21.71
CA PHE A 21 -52.58 1.65 -20.37
C PHE A 21 -51.44 1.67 -19.33
N GLY A 22 -50.50 0.72 -19.42
CA GLY A 22 -49.30 0.71 -18.57
C GLY A 22 -48.42 1.95 -18.78
N VAL A 23 -48.19 2.35 -20.03
CA VAL A 23 -47.43 3.58 -20.36
C VAL A 23 -48.14 4.82 -19.82
N PHE A 24 -49.48 4.87 -19.92
CA PHE A 24 -50.26 5.99 -19.40
C PHE A 24 -50.15 6.14 -17.87
N ILE A 25 -50.14 5.05 -17.12
CA ILE A 25 -49.92 5.07 -15.67
C ILE A 25 -48.52 5.61 -15.32
N VAL A 26 -47.49 5.22 -16.07
CA VAL A 26 -46.12 5.72 -15.87
C VAL A 26 -46.04 7.22 -16.15
N ILE A 27 -46.70 7.70 -17.20
CA ILE A 27 -46.76 9.13 -17.53
C ILE A 27 -47.48 9.91 -16.44
N ILE A 28 -48.60 9.41 -15.90
CA ILE A 28 -49.32 10.07 -14.79
C ILE A 28 -48.47 10.10 -13.52
N ARG A 29 -47.78 9.00 -13.17
CA ARG A 29 -46.85 8.95 -12.03
C ARG A 29 -45.70 9.95 -12.19
N PHE A 30 -45.16 10.05 -13.41
CA PHE A 30 -44.08 10.99 -13.73
C PHE A 30 -44.57 12.45 -13.67
N ALA A 31 -45.75 12.74 -14.22
CA ALA A 31 -46.38 14.05 -14.13
C ALA A 31 -46.70 14.43 -12.67
N TYR A 32 -47.21 13.50 -11.86
CA TYR A 32 -47.48 13.70 -10.44
C TYR A 32 -46.21 13.99 -9.62
N ILE A 33 -45.09 13.32 -9.94
CA ILE A 33 -43.80 13.60 -9.31
C ILE A 33 -43.29 14.98 -9.71
N ILE A 34 -43.44 15.37 -10.97
CA ILE A 34 -43.04 16.70 -11.44
C ILE A 34 -43.92 17.81 -10.85
N THR A 35 -45.22 17.59 -10.66
CA THR A 35 -46.13 18.62 -10.14
C THR A 35 -46.03 18.81 -8.62
N ILE A 36 -45.61 17.80 -7.86
CA ILE A 36 -45.40 17.93 -6.40
C ILE A 36 -43.94 18.30 -6.04
N ALA A 37 -42.96 17.88 -6.86
CA ALA A 37 -41.55 18.16 -6.61
C ALA A 37 -40.95 19.28 -7.48
N GLY A 38 -41.76 19.93 -8.32
CA GLY A 38 -41.33 20.99 -9.24
C GLY A 38 -41.44 22.38 -8.64
N GLU A 39 -40.54 22.75 -7.74
CA GLU A 39 -39.96 24.09 -7.82
C GLU A 39 -38.63 23.99 -8.56
N THR A 40 -38.47 24.86 -9.56
CA THR A 40 -37.43 24.82 -10.57
C THR A 40 -36.05 25.15 -10.00
N CYS A 41 -35.16 24.17 -9.90
CA CYS A 41 -33.73 24.39 -9.74
C CYS A 41 -33.03 24.09 -11.07
N ASN A 42 -32.65 25.15 -11.80
CA ASN A 42 -31.81 25.03 -12.99
C ASN A 42 -30.36 24.72 -12.58
N VAL A 43 -29.68 24.00 -13.48
CA VAL A 43 -28.29 23.56 -13.34
C VAL A 43 -27.35 24.77 -13.21
N GLY A 44 -26.65 24.85 -12.09
CA GLY A 44 -25.62 25.86 -11.81
C GLY A 44 -26.00 26.77 -10.65
N ASP A 45 -25.23 26.68 -9.55
CA ASP A 45 -25.29 27.46 -8.32
C ASP A 45 -26.36 27.10 -7.26
N PHE A 46 -25.87 26.90 -6.03
CA PHE A 46 -26.66 26.54 -4.85
C PHE A 46 -27.28 27.79 -4.21
N CYS A 47 -28.60 27.74 -3.96
CA CYS A 47 -29.30 28.68 -3.10
C CYS A 47 -28.85 28.52 -1.63
N PHE A 48 -28.20 29.55 -1.09
CA PHE A 48 -28.05 29.75 0.35
C PHE A 48 -29.34 30.38 0.90
N PHE A 49 -29.83 29.87 2.04
CA PHE A 49 -30.64 30.69 2.93
C PHE A 49 -29.76 31.20 4.06
N SER A 50 -29.51 32.51 4.04
CA SER A 50 -28.98 33.29 5.16
C SER A 50 -30.06 33.47 6.24
N SER A 51 -29.60 33.51 7.49
CA SER A 51 -30.30 33.53 8.79
C SER A 51 -31.10 34.83 9.08
N PRO A 52 -31.53 35.16 10.33
CA PRO A 52 -31.73 34.39 11.59
C PRO A 52 -33.07 34.68 12.31
N GLU A 53 -33.49 33.84 13.27
CA GLU A 53 -34.32 34.32 14.39
C GLU A 53 -33.68 33.99 15.75
N LYS A 54 -33.64 35.02 16.57
CA LYS A 54 -32.98 35.12 17.88
C LYS A 54 -33.67 34.23 18.91
N ILE A 55 -32.90 33.42 19.62
CA ILE A 55 -33.37 32.78 20.86
C ILE A 55 -32.78 33.55 22.04
N ASN A 56 -33.63 34.28 22.75
CA ASN A 56 -33.32 34.83 24.07
C ASN A 56 -33.38 33.68 25.08
N VAL A 57 -32.26 33.40 25.75
CA VAL A 57 -32.22 32.51 26.91
C VAL A 57 -32.32 33.37 28.17
N ALA A 58 -33.49 33.35 28.82
CA ALA A 58 -33.65 33.90 30.16
C ALA A 58 -33.17 32.84 31.19
N VAL A 59 -32.13 33.19 31.93
CA VAL A 59 -31.66 32.46 33.10
C VAL A 59 -32.37 33.03 34.32
N THR A 60 -33.09 32.20 35.07
CA THR A 60 -33.45 32.50 36.47
C THR A 60 -33.10 31.30 37.33
N GLY A 61 -32.18 31.51 38.26
CA GLY A 61 -31.81 30.54 39.29
C GLY A 61 -32.62 30.68 40.57
N SER A 62 -32.29 29.76 41.49
CA SER A 62 -32.57 29.73 42.94
C SER A 62 -33.94 29.23 43.41
N GLY A 63 -33.90 28.23 44.31
CA GLY A 63 -34.79 28.22 45.48
C GLY A 63 -35.50 26.91 45.79
N SER A 64 -35.09 26.30 46.90
CA SER A 64 -35.67 25.17 47.65
C SER A 64 -37.19 25.19 47.92
N GLY A 65 -37.81 23.99 47.95
CA GLY A 65 -38.88 23.65 48.90
C GLY A 65 -40.17 23.00 48.36
N GLY A 66 -40.41 21.73 48.72
CA GLY A 66 -41.73 21.27 49.19
C GLY A 66 -42.82 20.74 48.22
N VAL A 67 -42.96 19.40 48.21
CA VAL A 67 -44.22 18.58 48.29
C VAL A 67 -45.30 18.62 47.17
N ALA A 68 -45.46 17.42 46.58
CA ALA A 68 -46.67 16.72 46.09
C ALA A 68 -47.59 17.29 44.99
N GLY A 69 -48.03 16.37 44.11
CA GLY A 69 -49.31 16.49 43.41
C GLY A 69 -49.26 16.08 41.94
N ALA A 70 -49.93 14.99 41.61
CA ALA A 70 -50.00 14.41 40.28
C ALA A 70 -50.71 15.28 39.24
N GLY A 71 -50.35 15.09 37.97
CA GLY A 71 -51.20 15.38 36.81
C GLY A 71 -50.63 16.42 35.86
N ALA A 72 -49.88 15.98 34.84
CA ALA A 72 -49.64 16.80 33.66
C ALA A 72 -49.71 15.96 32.39
N LEU A 73 -50.68 16.33 31.58
CA LEU A 73 -51.01 15.80 30.26
C LEU A 73 -49.79 15.86 29.33
N ALA A 74 -49.45 14.72 28.74
CA ALA A 74 -48.44 14.62 27.71
C ALA A 74 -48.94 15.30 26.43
N VAL A 75 -48.48 16.53 26.17
CA VAL A 75 -48.50 17.13 24.84
C VAL A 75 -47.33 16.53 24.07
N ARG A 76 -47.64 15.54 23.21
CA ARG A 76 -46.70 15.03 22.20
C ARG A 76 -46.49 16.12 21.15
N SER A 77 -45.33 16.78 21.18
CA SER A 77 -44.82 17.51 20.02
C SER A 77 -44.10 16.50 19.12
N SER A 78 -44.79 16.08 18.07
CA SER A 78 -44.25 15.22 17.03
C SER A 78 -43.47 16.06 16.01
N SER A 79 -42.17 16.20 16.23
CA SER A 79 -41.21 16.46 15.15
C SER A 79 -39.84 15.84 15.50
N GLU A 80 -39.84 14.57 15.89
CA GLU A 80 -38.64 13.77 15.77
C GLU A 80 -38.35 13.56 14.28
N LEU A 81 -37.37 14.30 13.77
CA LEU A 81 -36.62 13.90 12.60
C LEU A 81 -36.09 12.49 12.90
N ALA A 82 -36.70 11.47 12.30
CA ALA A 82 -36.29 10.08 12.51
C ALA A 82 -34.86 9.89 12.00
N LEU A 83 -33.88 10.10 12.88
CA LEU A 83 -32.49 9.70 12.69
C LEU A 83 -32.47 8.17 12.53
N PRO A 84 -31.82 7.62 11.49
CA PRO A 84 -31.68 6.18 11.35
C PRO A 84 -31.14 5.57 12.66
N VAL A 85 -31.71 4.45 13.10
CA VAL A 85 -31.41 3.73 14.36
C VAL A 85 -29.90 3.51 14.62
N HIS A 86 -29.07 3.58 13.58
CA HIS A 86 -27.61 3.52 13.66
C HIS A 86 -26.93 4.73 14.35
N HIS A 87 -27.55 5.90 14.41
CA HIS A 87 -27.00 7.11 15.04
C HIS A 87 -27.28 7.21 16.55
N ALA A 88 -27.88 6.18 17.15
CA ALA A 88 -28.23 6.15 18.58
C ALA A 88 -27.45 5.08 19.37
N SER A 89 -26.53 4.34 18.73
CA SER A 89 -25.71 3.35 19.44
C SER A 89 -24.71 4.04 20.38
N LYS A 90 -24.41 3.38 21.50
CA LYS A 90 -23.41 3.87 22.46
C LYS A 90 -22.05 4.12 21.79
N ASP A 91 -21.65 3.25 20.87
CA ASP A 91 -20.39 3.35 20.13
C ASP A 91 -20.37 4.56 19.19
N TRP A 92 -21.50 4.84 18.52
CA TRP A 92 -21.60 6.00 17.64
C TRP A 92 -21.52 7.30 18.46
N ILE A 93 -22.26 7.39 19.58
CA ILE A 93 -22.24 8.54 20.48
C ILE A 93 -20.84 8.78 21.06
N ASN A 94 -20.16 7.72 21.49
CA ASN A 94 -18.80 7.82 22.01
C ASN A 94 -17.80 8.27 20.92
N GLY A 95 -17.94 7.75 19.70
CA GLY A 95 -17.12 8.18 18.57
C GLY A 95 -17.35 9.64 18.18
N VAL A 96 -18.60 10.11 18.18
CA VAL A 96 -18.92 11.53 17.98
C VAL A 96 -18.24 12.38 19.06
N ARG A 97 -18.44 12.06 20.35
CA ARG A 97 -17.83 12.81 21.45
C ARG A 97 -16.30 12.87 21.35
N PHE A 98 -15.69 11.75 20.98
CA PHE A 98 -14.24 11.68 20.74
C PHE A 98 -13.82 12.65 19.63
N TYR A 99 -14.43 12.55 18.45
CA TYR A 99 -14.07 13.41 17.33
C TYR A 99 -14.41 14.88 17.58
N SER A 100 -15.50 15.19 18.28
CA SER A 100 -15.83 16.57 18.67
C SER A 100 -14.72 17.18 19.53
N SER A 101 -14.16 16.42 20.48
CA SER A 101 -13.01 16.86 21.28
C SER A 101 -11.74 17.04 20.44
N VAL A 102 -11.46 16.10 19.53
CA VAL A 102 -10.32 16.21 18.59
C VAL A 102 -10.42 17.47 17.75
N PHE A 103 -11.57 17.72 17.12
CA PHE A 103 -11.76 18.88 16.25
C PHE A 103 -11.74 20.20 17.02
N GLN A 104 -12.26 20.24 18.26
CA GLN A 104 -12.11 21.41 19.14
C GLN A 104 -10.63 21.72 19.42
N ASN A 105 -9.81 20.70 19.70
CA ASN A 105 -8.38 20.88 19.90
C ASN A 105 -7.69 21.39 18.62
N LEU A 106 -8.12 20.93 17.44
CA LEU A 106 -7.62 21.42 16.15
C LEU A 106 -8.02 22.87 15.89
N ILE A 107 -9.20 23.31 16.32
CA ILE A 107 -9.62 24.73 16.28
C ILE A 107 -8.74 25.57 17.18
N VAL A 108 -8.57 25.17 18.44
CA VAL A 108 -7.73 25.89 19.42
C VAL A 108 -6.28 26.00 18.93
N ALA A 109 -5.76 24.96 18.27
CA ALA A 109 -4.41 24.96 17.72
C ALA A 109 -4.28 25.71 16.38
N GLY A 110 -5.37 26.21 15.79
CA GLY A 110 -5.37 26.95 14.54
C GLY A 110 -5.23 26.11 13.27
N TYR A 111 -5.49 24.80 13.36
CA TYR A 111 -5.46 23.88 12.20
C TYR A 111 -6.83 23.71 11.53
N LEU A 112 -7.90 24.12 12.19
CA LEU A 112 -9.29 24.08 11.72
C LEU A 112 -9.98 25.40 12.07
N SER A 113 -10.80 25.94 11.17
CA SER A 113 -11.64 27.11 11.43
C SER A 113 -13.13 26.70 11.42
N PRO A 114 -13.99 27.33 12.25
CA PRO A 114 -15.44 27.10 12.22
C PRO A 114 -16.08 27.34 10.84
N GLU A 115 -15.50 28.23 10.03
CA GLU A 115 -15.95 28.59 8.68
C GLU A 115 -15.39 27.64 7.60
N ALA A 116 -14.54 26.68 7.96
CA ALA A 116 -13.84 25.83 7.01
C ALA A 116 -14.79 24.88 6.27
N LYS A 117 -14.68 24.86 4.94
CA LYS A 117 -15.28 23.80 4.14
C LYS A 117 -14.48 22.52 4.31
N SER A 118 -15.11 21.50 4.89
CA SER A 118 -14.43 20.33 5.44
C SER A 118 -14.84 19.02 4.78
N LEU A 119 -13.87 18.16 4.49
CA LEU A 119 -14.09 16.82 3.93
C LEU A 119 -13.58 15.74 4.88
N CYS A 120 -14.44 14.78 5.24
CA CYS A 120 -13.99 13.52 5.86
C CYS A 120 -13.87 12.42 4.79
N VAL A 121 -12.71 11.78 4.68
CA VAL A 121 -12.41 10.75 3.68
C VAL A 121 -12.53 9.35 4.30
N ASP A 122 -13.13 8.42 3.55
CA ASP A 122 -13.36 7.02 3.95
C ASP A 122 -14.13 6.86 5.28
N THR A 123 -15.04 7.79 5.55
CA THR A 123 -15.92 7.77 6.74
C THR A 123 -17.15 6.90 6.51
N VAL A 124 -17.13 5.69 7.09
CA VAL A 124 -18.22 4.71 6.89
C VAL A 124 -19.46 5.08 7.71
N THR A 125 -19.26 5.59 8.92
CA THR A 125 -20.33 5.85 9.89
C THR A 125 -20.78 7.31 9.92
N GLY A 126 -20.02 8.22 9.30
CA GLY A 126 -20.30 9.66 9.29
C GLY A 126 -20.17 10.34 10.67
N ARG A 127 -19.62 9.66 11.69
CA ARG A 127 -19.51 10.19 13.05
C ARG A 127 -18.56 11.38 13.16
N ASP A 128 -17.48 11.37 12.39
CA ASP A 128 -16.55 12.49 12.25
C ASP A 128 -17.20 13.70 11.56
N VAL A 129 -18.00 13.47 10.51
CA VAL A 129 -18.76 14.54 9.83
C VAL A 129 -19.80 15.14 10.78
N PHE A 130 -20.50 14.31 11.54
CA PHE A 130 -21.47 14.78 12.52
C PHE A 130 -20.78 15.58 13.63
N ALA A 131 -19.66 15.10 14.15
CA ALA A 131 -18.87 15.80 15.16
C ALA A 131 -18.42 17.20 14.69
N LEU A 132 -17.92 17.33 13.45
CA LEU A 132 -17.58 18.63 12.87
C LEU A 132 -18.79 19.59 12.88
N LYS A 133 -19.96 19.11 12.44
CA LYS A 133 -21.19 19.91 12.42
C LYS A 133 -21.65 20.30 13.82
N GLU A 134 -21.55 19.38 14.79
CA GLU A 134 -21.94 19.60 16.18
C GLU A 134 -21.13 20.73 16.83
N ILE A 135 -19.83 20.82 16.53
CA ILE A 135 -18.95 21.86 17.08
C ILE A 135 -18.95 23.18 16.28
N GLY A 136 -19.83 23.30 15.27
CA GLY A 136 -20.02 24.54 14.51
C GLY A 136 -19.34 24.60 13.14
N VAL A 137 -18.62 23.56 12.70
CA VAL A 137 -18.06 23.47 11.33
C VAL A 137 -19.14 22.95 10.38
N VAL A 138 -20.08 23.82 10.05
CA VAL A 138 -21.35 23.46 9.40
C VAL A 138 -21.18 22.93 7.96
N ASP A 139 -20.26 23.48 7.17
CA ASP A 139 -19.97 23.05 5.78
C ASP A 139 -19.03 21.83 5.74
N SER A 140 -19.48 20.76 6.39
CA SER A 140 -18.77 19.47 6.47
C SER A 140 -19.51 18.38 5.69
N VAL A 141 -18.76 17.58 4.94
CA VAL A 141 -19.27 16.42 4.18
C VAL A 141 -18.29 15.24 4.26
N GLY A 142 -18.83 14.02 4.31
CA GLY A 142 -18.04 12.80 4.24
C GLY A 142 -18.10 12.14 2.87
N ILE A 143 -17.11 11.29 2.58
CA ILE A 143 -17.20 10.30 1.51
C ILE A 143 -16.89 8.89 2.01
N SER A 144 -17.58 7.91 1.46
CA SER A 144 -17.20 6.50 1.54
C SER A 144 -17.85 5.72 0.40
N LYS A 145 -17.44 4.47 0.19
CA LYS A 145 -17.99 3.63 -0.90
C LYS A 145 -19.52 3.61 -0.90
N LYS A 146 -20.12 3.46 0.29
CA LYS A 146 -21.58 3.44 0.48
C LYS A 146 -22.04 4.76 1.08
N ALA A 147 -22.87 5.49 0.35
CA ALA A 147 -23.44 6.74 0.85
C ALA A 147 -24.30 6.53 2.12
N LEU A 148 -24.24 7.51 3.03
CA LEU A 148 -25.08 7.62 4.23
C LEU A 148 -25.61 9.05 4.30
N LYS A 149 -26.75 9.29 3.65
CA LYS A 149 -27.34 10.64 3.57
C LYS A 149 -27.86 11.11 4.95
N PRO A 150 -27.76 12.41 5.27
CA PRO A 150 -27.18 13.48 4.46
C PRO A 150 -25.67 13.67 4.63
N LEU A 151 -25.03 12.96 5.58
CA LEU A 151 -23.66 13.24 6.01
C LEU A 151 -22.58 12.77 5.03
N VAL A 152 -22.79 11.63 4.38
CA VAL A 152 -21.76 10.93 3.58
C VAL A 152 -22.25 10.68 2.16
N LYS A 153 -21.45 11.11 1.18
CA LYS A 153 -21.65 10.85 -0.25
C LYS A 153 -20.88 9.61 -0.68
N SER A 154 -21.30 9.01 -1.81
CA SER A 154 -20.53 7.93 -2.41
C SER A 154 -19.24 8.48 -3.02
N GLY A 155 -18.10 7.88 -2.66
CA GLY A 155 -16.78 8.26 -3.15
C GLY A 155 -15.69 7.39 -2.53
N GLU A 156 -14.48 7.43 -3.09
CA GLU A 156 -13.33 6.69 -2.57
C GLU A 156 -12.17 7.66 -2.38
N GLY A 157 -11.34 7.47 -1.35
CA GLY A 157 -10.23 8.39 -1.09
C GLY A 157 -9.19 8.50 -2.23
N HIS A 158 -9.09 7.50 -3.11
CA HIS A 158 -8.22 7.54 -4.30
C HIS A 158 -8.93 8.08 -5.57
N ARG A 159 -10.19 8.52 -5.45
CA ARG A 159 -10.97 9.21 -6.48
C ARG A 159 -12.06 10.05 -5.82
N ILE A 160 -11.66 11.20 -5.28
CA ILE A 160 -12.52 12.08 -4.50
C ILE A 160 -13.47 12.83 -5.45
N PRO A 161 -14.80 12.74 -5.28
CA PRO A 161 -15.80 13.25 -6.23
C PRO A 161 -16.04 14.77 -6.09
N PHE A 162 -14.97 15.55 -5.98
CA PHE A 162 -15.00 17.00 -5.84
C PHE A 162 -13.93 17.65 -6.72
N GLY A 163 -14.14 18.93 -7.05
CA GLY A 163 -13.21 19.72 -7.85
C GLY A 163 -11.88 20.00 -7.14
N ASN A 164 -10.95 20.60 -7.87
CA ASN A 164 -9.66 20.99 -7.33
C ASN A 164 -9.81 22.15 -6.33
N ASN A 165 -8.96 22.21 -5.30
CA ASN A 165 -8.94 23.30 -4.31
C ASN A 165 -10.34 23.62 -3.72
N THR A 166 -11.10 22.58 -3.38
CA THR A 166 -12.48 22.71 -2.87
C THR A 166 -12.51 22.92 -1.36
N PHE A 167 -11.67 22.21 -0.60
CA PHE A 167 -11.77 22.14 0.86
C PHE A 167 -10.65 22.91 1.54
N ASP A 168 -10.99 23.57 2.65
CA ASP A 168 -10.02 24.23 3.54
C ASP A 168 -9.39 23.23 4.51
N PHE A 169 -10.14 22.18 4.84
CA PHE A 169 -9.74 21.11 5.77
C PHE A 169 -10.13 19.73 5.25
N VAL A 170 -9.23 18.75 5.36
CA VAL A 170 -9.49 17.35 5.03
C VAL A 170 -9.12 16.46 6.21
N PHE A 171 -10.03 15.59 6.62
CA PHE A 171 -9.81 14.62 7.69
C PHE A 171 -9.88 13.19 7.15
N SER A 172 -8.91 12.36 7.53
CA SER A 172 -8.93 10.91 7.28
C SER A 172 -8.84 10.19 8.62
N GLY A 173 -10.00 9.87 9.17
CA GLY A 173 -10.15 9.10 10.40
C GLY A 173 -10.03 7.60 10.20
N GLU A 174 -10.21 6.87 11.30
CA GLU A 174 -10.42 5.42 11.33
C GLU A 174 -9.32 4.55 10.69
N GLY A 175 -8.13 5.06 10.38
CA GLY A 175 -7.12 4.31 9.62
C GLY A 175 -7.47 4.17 8.13
N GLY A 176 -8.21 5.13 7.55
CA GLY A 176 -8.57 5.13 6.12
C GLY A 176 -7.36 4.99 5.19
N LEU A 177 -6.28 5.72 5.48
CA LEU A 177 -5.02 5.65 4.72
C LEU A 177 -4.33 4.28 4.83
N GLU A 178 -4.44 3.55 5.94
CA GLU A 178 -3.79 2.23 6.09
C GLU A 178 -4.56 1.13 5.34
N ARG A 179 -5.87 1.32 5.15
CA ARG A 179 -6.74 0.39 4.42
C ARG A 179 -6.68 0.55 2.91
N THR A 180 -6.22 1.70 2.41
CA THR A 180 -6.17 1.92 0.96
C THR A 180 -5.13 1.02 0.30
N VAL A 181 -5.48 0.49 -0.87
CA VAL A 181 -4.54 -0.23 -1.74
C VAL A 181 -3.81 0.70 -2.72
N LYS A 182 -4.11 2.00 -2.66
CA LYS A 182 -3.61 3.06 -3.55
C LYS A 182 -3.19 4.30 -2.75
N PRO A 183 -2.16 4.21 -1.88
CA PRO A 183 -1.81 5.29 -0.97
C PRO A 183 -1.30 6.54 -1.70
N VAL A 184 -0.62 6.36 -2.84
CA VAL A 184 -0.13 7.49 -3.65
C VAL A 184 -1.28 8.25 -4.28
N GLU A 185 -2.25 7.56 -4.89
CA GLU A 185 -3.44 8.18 -5.46
C GLU A 185 -4.30 8.83 -4.38
N PHE A 186 -4.40 8.21 -3.20
CA PHE A 186 -5.08 8.79 -2.04
C PHE A 186 -4.43 10.12 -1.62
N ALA A 187 -3.10 10.14 -1.46
CA ALA A 187 -2.37 11.37 -1.13
C ALA A 187 -2.51 12.44 -2.23
N ARG A 188 -2.48 12.04 -3.51
CA ARG A 188 -2.69 12.94 -4.66
C ARG A 188 -4.09 13.54 -4.69
N GLU A 189 -5.12 12.77 -4.39
CA GLU A 189 -6.50 13.26 -4.35
C GLU A 189 -6.75 14.21 -3.17
N ILE A 190 -6.17 13.94 -2.01
CA ILE A 190 -6.19 14.89 -0.89
C ILE A 190 -5.48 16.18 -1.31
N ALA A 191 -4.28 16.08 -1.88
CA ALA A 191 -3.54 17.25 -2.34
C ALA A 191 -4.29 18.03 -3.42
N ARG A 192 -5.00 17.34 -4.34
CA ARG A 192 -5.80 17.96 -5.41
C ARG A 192 -7.00 18.72 -4.86
N THR A 193 -7.69 18.18 -3.87
CA THR A 193 -8.95 18.73 -3.34
C THR A 193 -8.76 19.74 -2.23
N LEU A 194 -7.66 19.68 -1.48
CA LEU A 194 -7.28 20.65 -0.45
C LEU A 194 -6.81 21.97 -1.08
N LYS A 195 -7.27 23.11 -0.57
CA LYS A 195 -6.80 24.44 -0.99
C LYS A 195 -5.35 24.69 -0.57
N PRO A 196 -4.61 25.59 -1.26
CA PRO A 196 -3.32 26.07 -0.77
C PRO A 196 -3.42 26.56 0.68
N GLU A 197 -2.38 26.31 1.48
CA GLU A 197 -2.33 26.61 2.92
C GLU A 197 -3.35 25.85 3.80
N GLY A 198 -4.24 25.04 3.21
CA GLY A 198 -5.17 24.19 3.93
C GLY A 198 -4.48 23.05 4.69
N PHE A 199 -5.19 22.50 5.67
CA PHE A 199 -4.71 21.41 6.51
C PHE A 199 -5.39 20.10 6.19
N ALA A 200 -4.62 19.01 6.22
CA ALA A 200 -5.16 17.67 6.28
C ALA A 200 -4.69 16.96 7.56
N VAL A 201 -5.58 16.19 8.18
CA VAL A 201 -5.31 15.47 9.42
C VAL A 201 -5.61 13.99 9.24
N PHE A 202 -4.69 13.15 9.69
CA PHE A 202 -4.75 11.71 9.56
C PHE A 202 -4.67 11.06 10.94
N HIS A 203 -5.58 10.13 11.19
CA HIS A 203 -5.51 9.24 12.36
C HIS A 203 -5.09 7.86 11.87
N VAL A 204 -3.89 7.42 12.29
CA VAL A 204 -3.28 6.15 11.88
C VAL A 204 -2.93 5.29 13.09
N LYS A 205 -2.88 3.96 12.92
CA LYS A 205 -2.53 3.00 13.99
C LYS A 205 -1.04 2.89 14.20
N THR A 206 -0.28 2.94 13.11
CA THR A 206 1.16 2.74 13.17
C THR A 206 1.91 3.92 13.82
N LYS A 207 2.96 3.59 14.55
CA LYS A 207 3.76 4.52 15.38
C LYS A 207 5.26 4.41 15.17
N ASP A 208 5.72 3.42 14.40
CA ASP A 208 7.14 3.20 14.19
C ASP A 208 7.76 4.27 13.27
N SER A 209 9.07 4.43 13.35
CA SER A 209 9.79 5.45 12.60
C SER A 209 9.77 5.17 11.09
N TYR A 210 9.70 3.92 10.65
CA TYR A 210 9.72 3.56 9.23
C TYR A 210 8.40 3.95 8.55
N SER A 211 7.27 3.64 9.20
CA SER A 211 5.95 4.03 8.72
C SER A 211 5.80 5.56 8.74
N TYR A 212 6.26 6.25 9.78
CA TYR A 212 6.22 7.72 9.82
C TYR A 212 6.99 8.35 8.65
N ASN A 213 8.21 7.87 8.36
CA ASN A 213 8.97 8.38 7.22
C ASN A 213 8.31 8.02 5.88
N SER A 214 7.74 6.82 5.76
CA SER A 214 6.96 6.42 4.58
C SER A 214 5.72 7.31 4.38
N PHE A 215 5.05 7.71 5.47
CA PHE A 215 3.96 8.69 5.42
C PHE A 215 4.43 10.07 4.94
N VAL A 216 5.56 10.56 5.47
CA VAL A 216 6.15 11.83 5.02
C VAL A 216 6.45 11.77 3.53
N ASP A 217 7.03 10.68 3.05
CA ASP A 217 7.35 10.45 1.63
C ASP A 217 6.12 10.41 0.72
N LEU A 218 4.96 9.97 1.21
CA LEU A 218 3.71 10.04 0.44
C LEU A 218 3.27 11.48 0.17
N PHE A 219 3.52 12.41 1.10
CA PHE A 219 3.02 13.78 1.04
C PHE A 219 4.07 14.83 0.68
N LYS A 220 5.36 14.46 0.64
CA LYS A 220 6.49 15.38 0.39
C LYS A 220 6.37 16.22 -0.87
N PHE A 221 5.62 15.73 -1.86
CA PHE A 221 5.41 16.41 -3.14
C PHE A 221 4.55 17.68 -3.06
N CYS A 222 3.67 17.81 -2.05
CA CYS A 222 2.73 18.94 -1.93
C CYS A 222 2.75 19.64 -0.58
N CYS A 223 3.23 18.93 0.43
CA CYS A 223 2.75 19.11 1.78
C CYS A 223 3.90 18.92 2.78
N LYS A 224 3.78 19.55 3.93
CA LYS A 224 4.72 19.43 5.04
C LYS A 224 3.99 18.94 6.28
N VAL A 225 4.55 17.96 6.99
CA VAL A 225 4.07 17.60 8.33
C VAL A 225 4.39 18.76 9.29
N VAL A 226 3.36 19.31 9.94
CA VAL A 226 3.50 20.45 10.87
C VAL A 226 3.44 20.00 12.32
N LYS A 227 2.73 18.91 12.60
CA LYS A 227 2.57 18.35 13.94
C LYS A 227 2.26 16.86 13.82
N PHE A 228 2.74 16.09 14.79
CA PHE A 228 2.18 14.78 15.08
C PHE A 228 2.16 14.56 16.60
N ASN A 229 1.21 13.78 17.09
CA ASN A 229 1.06 13.41 18.49
C ASN A 229 0.30 12.09 18.61
N ASP A 230 0.57 11.37 19.69
CA ASP A 230 -0.16 10.15 20.02
C ASP A 230 -1.32 10.52 20.96
N ILE A 231 -2.52 10.01 20.66
CA ILE A 231 -3.74 10.17 21.46
C ILE A 231 -4.35 8.80 21.74
N GLN A 232 -5.12 8.69 22.83
CA GLN A 232 -5.93 7.48 23.06
C GLN A 232 -7.12 7.50 22.12
N GLY A 233 -7.38 6.38 21.45
CA GLY A 233 -8.61 6.24 20.69
C GLY A 233 -9.77 5.81 21.58
N PHE A 234 -10.98 5.82 21.01
CA PHE A 234 -12.22 5.63 21.77
C PHE A 234 -12.79 4.21 21.65
N ASP A 235 -12.23 3.35 20.78
CA ASP A 235 -12.65 1.95 20.61
C ASP A 235 -11.46 0.99 20.51
N ASP A 236 -11.74 -0.30 20.71
CA ASP A 236 -10.72 -1.37 20.69
C ASP A 236 -10.11 -1.59 19.30
N SER A 237 -10.69 -1.01 18.24
CA SER A 237 -10.15 -1.14 16.90
C SER A 237 -8.95 -0.23 16.68
N MET A 238 -8.89 0.90 17.39
CA MET A 238 -7.75 1.82 17.46
C MET A 238 -7.59 2.35 18.89
N PRO A 239 -7.10 1.55 19.84
CA PRO A 239 -6.94 1.99 21.23
C PRO A 239 -5.93 3.12 21.36
N GLU A 240 -4.96 3.17 20.45
CA GLU A 240 -3.99 4.25 20.34
C GLU A 240 -3.94 4.75 18.90
N ILE A 241 -3.92 6.07 18.74
CA ILE A 241 -3.94 6.75 17.45
C ILE A 241 -2.74 7.69 17.39
N ARG A 242 -2.02 7.67 16.26
CA ARG A 242 -1.12 8.76 15.89
C ARG A 242 -1.88 9.75 15.02
N GLU A 243 -2.06 10.95 15.53
CA GLU A 243 -2.59 12.09 14.78
C GLU A 243 -1.44 12.76 14.04
N ILE A 244 -1.56 12.90 12.72
CA ILE A 244 -0.57 13.59 11.88
C ILE A 244 -1.27 14.73 11.15
N VAL A 245 -0.77 15.94 11.36
CA VAL A 245 -1.27 17.16 10.72
C VAL A 245 -0.30 17.55 9.61
N VAL A 246 -0.81 17.68 8.39
CA VAL A 246 -0.06 18.14 7.23
C VAL A 246 -0.65 19.44 6.70
N LYS A 247 0.22 20.33 6.23
CA LYS A 247 -0.16 21.59 5.58
C LYS A 247 0.22 21.55 4.11
N LYS A 248 -0.70 21.89 3.22
CA LYS A 248 -0.40 22.03 1.79
C LYS A 248 0.34 23.34 1.56
N ILE A 249 1.59 23.24 1.11
CA ILE A 249 2.48 24.39 0.87
C ILE A 249 2.67 24.69 -0.62
N GLY A 250 2.13 23.83 -1.49
CA GLY A 250 2.31 23.90 -2.94
C GLY A 250 3.06 22.68 -3.48
N TYR A 251 2.96 22.46 -4.79
CA TYR A 251 3.67 21.39 -5.46
C TYR A 251 5.15 21.72 -5.51
N ARG A 252 5.99 20.86 -4.92
CA ARG A 252 7.43 20.92 -5.08
C ARG A 252 7.82 20.19 -6.37
N ASN A 253 8.86 20.67 -7.06
CA ASN A 253 9.53 19.84 -8.06
C ASN A 253 10.14 18.64 -7.31
N ILE A 254 9.60 17.45 -7.56
CA ILE A 254 10.06 16.18 -6.98
C ILE A 254 11.41 15.75 -7.59
N ASP A 255 11.94 16.54 -8.54
CA ASP A 255 13.26 16.32 -9.17
C ASP A 255 14.41 16.17 -8.14
N SER A 256 14.24 16.65 -6.90
CA SER A 256 15.23 16.45 -5.84
C SER A 256 15.42 14.98 -5.40
N ASP A 257 14.42 14.11 -5.57
CA ASP A 257 14.59 12.67 -5.30
C ASP A 257 15.38 11.97 -6.43
N ILE A 258 15.32 12.50 -7.65
CA ILE A 258 16.14 12.06 -8.78
C ILE A 258 17.59 12.50 -8.57
N GLU A 259 17.82 13.73 -8.09
CA GLU A 259 19.17 14.21 -7.72
C GLU A 259 19.85 13.36 -6.63
N LEU A 260 19.08 12.75 -5.71
CA LEU A 260 19.63 11.84 -4.70
C LEU A 260 20.12 10.51 -5.30
N ILE A 261 19.47 10.02 -6.36
CA ILE A 261 19.89 8.83 -7.10
C ILE A 261 21.08 9.18 -8.03
N GLU A 262 21.07 10.37 -8.63
CA GLU A 262 22.16 10.86 -9.48
C GLU A 262 23.49 11.05 -8.73
N ASN A 263 23.44 11.35 -7.43
CA ASN A 263 24.64 11.45 -6.58
C ASN A 263 25.28 10.09 -6.23
N LYS A 264 24.76 8.96 -6.75
CA LYS A 264 25.32 7.58 -6.66
C LYS A 264 25.61 7.06 -5.23
N LYS A 265 25.21 7.78 -4.18
CA LYS A 265 25.44 7.42 -2.77
C LYS A 265 24.12 7.36 -2.03
N CYS A 266 23.83 6.21 -1.43
CA CYS A 266 22.66 6.08 -0.56
C CYS A 266 22.81 6.97 0.67
N SER A 267 22.00 8.02 0.77
CA SER A 267 21.84 8.72 2.03
C SER A 267 21.08 7.83 3.01
N VAL A 268 21.80 7.22 3.95
CA VAL A 268 21.20 6.26 4.89
C VAL A 268 20.52 7.00 6.03
N ALA A 269 19.19 7.10 5.95
CA ALA A 269 18.36 7.69 7.00
C ALA A 269 18.51 6.95 8.34
N GLY A 270 18.37 7.68 9.45
CA GLY A 270 18.58 7.16 10.80
C GLY A 270 17.73 5.93 11.13
N TYR A 271 16.44 5.93 10.73
CA TYR A 271 15.53 4.82 10.97
C TYR A 271 15.93 3.54 10.21
N LYS A 272 16.53 3.65 9.01
CA LYS A 272 17.08 2.49 8.29
C LYS A 272 18.30 1.91 9.02
N ARG A 273 19.17 2.76 9.57
CA ARG A 273 20.31 2.30 10.39
C ARG A 273 19.85 1.57 11.64
N GLU A 274 18.81 2.07 12.29
CA GLU A 274 18.21 1.42 13.46
C GLU A 274 17.61 0.06 13.10
N LEU A 275 16.89 -0.03 11.96
CA LEU A 275 16.37 -1.28 11.45
C LEU A 275 17.47 -2.32 11.22
N VAL A 276 18.58 -1.92 10.59
CA VAL A 276 19.73 -2.79 10.35
C VAL A 276 20.42 -3.20 11.66
N LYS A 277 20.53 -2.30 12.65
CA LYS A 277 21.07 -2.64 13.98
C LYS A 277 20.23 -3.70 14.69
N ASN A 278 18.92 -3.71 14.44
CA ASN A 278 18.01 -4.67 15.05
C ASN A 278 17.99 -6.02 14.33
N ALA A 279 18.69 -6.18 13.20
CA ALA A 279 18.81 -7.44 12.46
C ALA A 279 19.42 -8.57 13.29
N GLU A 280 19.35 -9.80 12.79
CA GLU A 280 20.16 -10.89 13.33
C GLU A 280 21.65 -10.65 13.09
N GLU A 281 22.51 -11.24 13.92
CA GLU A 281 23.96 -11.14 13.75
C GLU A 281 24.41 -11.84 12.47
N LEU A 282 25.48 -11.31 11.84
CA LEU A 282 26.14 -12.01 10.76
C LEU A 282 26.93 -13.18 11.33
N ILE A 283 26.97 -14.28 10.59
CA ILE A 283 27.90 -15.37 10.85
C ILE A 283 29.28 -14.84 10.44
N GLU A 284 30.13 -14.57 11.42
CA GLU A 284 31.43 -13.94 11.19
C GLU A 284 32.50 -14.94 10.70
N GLU A 285 32.34 -16.22 11.03
CA GLU A 285 33.30 -17.28 10.70
C GLU A 285 32.75 -18.27 9.66
N GLU A 286 33.62 -18.76 8.76
CA GLU A 286 33.23 -19.75 7.75
C GLU A 286 32.65 -21.01 8.40
N PRO A 287 31.37 -21.35 8.18
CA PRO A 287 30.77 -22.49 8.85
C PRO A 287 31.32 -23.81 8.28
N LEU A 288 31.85 -24.68 9.15
CA LEU A 288 32.31 -26.03 8.77
C LEU A 288 31.21 -26.89 8.11
N LYS A 289 29.95 -26.66 8.49
CA LYS A 289 28.77 -27.31 7.91
C LYS A 289 27.73 -26.24 7.51
N PRO A 290 27.91 -25.57 6.35
CA PRO A 290 27.11 -24.40 5.97
C PRO A 290 25.60 -24.65 6.03
N TRP A 291 25.14 -25.79 5.50
CA TRP A 291 23.72 -26.13 5.47
C TRP A 291 23.06 -26.25 6.86
N ILE A 292 23.81 -26.65 7.90
CA ILE A 292 23.27 -26.74 9.27
C ILE A 292 23.20 -25.33 9.87
N THR A 293 24.29 -24.57 9.74
CA THR A 293 24.40 -23.23 10.32
C THR A 293 23.37 -22.30 9.68
N LEU A 294 23.25 -22.31 8.36
CA LEU A 294 22.31 -21.46 7.63
C LEU A 294 20.86 -21.85 7.92
N LYS A 295 20.53 -23.15 8.04
CA LYS A 295 19.19 -23.59 8.48
C LYS A 295 18.85 -23.14 9.91
N LYS A 296 19.84 -23.08 10.80
CA LYS A 296 19.64 -22.50 12.15
C LYS A 296 19.44 -20.99 12.04
N ASN A 297 20.24 -20.31 11.22
CA ASN A 297 20.17 -18.86 11.02
C ASN A 297 18.81 -18.41 10.50
N VAL A 298 18.19 -19.15 9.58
CA VAL A 298 16.84 -18.82 9.06
C VAL A 298 15.78 -18.73 10.15
N LYS A 299 15.94 -19.45 11.28
CA LYS A 299 15.01 -19.32 12.42
C LYS A 299 15.17 -18.01 13.20
N ASN A 300 16.33 -17.37 13.08
CA ASN A 300 16.68 -16.14 13.77
C ASN A 300 16.49 -14.90 12.90
N ILE A 301 16.20 -15.07 11.60
CA ILE A 301 15.99 -13.96 10.67
C ILE A 301 14.88 -13.05 11.21
N LYS A 302 15.20 -11.76 11.28
CA LYS A 302 14.24 -10.73 11.61
C LYS A 302 13.84 -10.03 10.32
N TYR A 303 12.71 -10.43 9.77
CA TYR A 303 12.17 -9.84 8.54
C TYR A 303 11.87 -8.35 8.75
N ALA A 304 12.14 -7.51 7.74
CA ALA A 304 11.86 -6.07 7.83
C ALA A 304 10.39 -5.83 8.19
N SER A 305 9.47 -6.49 7.48
CA SER A 305 8.02 -6.43 7.69
C SER A 305 7.52 -7.13 8.96
N SER A 306 8.39 -7.75 9.76
CA SER A 306 8.06 -8.15 11.15
C SER A 306 8.46 -7.10 12.17
N MET A 307 9.37 -6.19 11.83
CA MET A 307 9.89 -5.16 12.73
C MET A 307 9.21 -3.80 12.54
N VAL A 308 8.70 -3.51 11.34
CA VAL A 308 8.11 -2.20 10.99
C VAL A 308 6.81 -2.33 10.21
N ASP A 309 5.93 -1.33 10.29
CA ASP A 309 4.71 -1.28 9.47
C ASP A 309 5.02 -0.74 8.07
N ILE A 310 4.65 -1.51 7.04
CA ILE A 310 4.91 -1.17 5.63
C ILE A 310 3.68 -0.59 4.92
N SER A 311 2.63 -0.18 5.65
CA SER A 311 1.33 0.18 5.07
C SER A 311 1.32 1.42 4.19
N PHE A 312 2.27 2.34 4.38
CA PHE A 312 2.36 3.59 3.61
C PHE A 312 3.27 3.50 2.39
N LYS A 313 3.70 2.29 2.01
CA LYS A 313 4.46 2.05 0.79
C LYS A 313 3.54 1.96 -0.42
N SER A 314 4.05 2.42 -1.56
CA SER A 314 3.28 2.58 -2.81
C SER A 314 2.93 1.23 -3.41
N ARG A 315 3.92 0.36 -3.55
CA ARG A 315 3.80 -1.01 -4.01
C ARG A 315 4.71 -1.91 -3.20
N TYR A 316 4.45 -3.20 -3.28
CA TYR A 316 5.23 -4.25 -2.62
C TYR A 316 5.79 -5.15 -3.69
N VAL A 317 7.12 -5.25 -3.78
CA VAL A 317 7.81 -5.92 -4.88
C VAL A 317 8.75 -6.97 -4.31
N TYR A 318 8.70 -8.17 -4.86
CA TYR A 318 9.67 -9.22 -4.60
C TYR A 318 10.43 -9.54 -5.88
N VAL A 319 11.75 -9.48 -5.84
CA VAL A 319 12.63 -9.79 -6.97
C VAL A 319 13.45 -11.02 -6.61
N ASP A 320 13.28 -12.08 -7.38
CA ASP A 320 14.00 -13.34 -7.22
C ASP A 320 15.05 -13.47 -8.33
N VAL A 321 16.30 -13.19 -7.99
CA VAL A 321 17.45 -13.18 -8.90
C VAL A 321 18.11 -14.55 -8.87
N GLY A 322 18.01 -15.28 -9.99
CA GLY A 322 18.34 -16.71 -10.03
C GLY A 322 17.20 -17.55 -9.45
N ALA A 323 16.00 -17.37 -10.01
CA ALA A 323 14.76 -17.90 -9.45
C ALA A 323 14.63 -19.42 -9.59
N ARG A 324 15.30 -20.04 -10.56
CA ARG A 324 15.20 -21.47 -10.87
C ARG A 324 13.75 -21.91 -11.10
N SER A 325 13.26 -22.92 -10.36
CA SER A 325 11.88 -23.39 -10.44
C SER A 325 10.97 -22.56 -9.52
N TYR A 326 9.67 -22.48 -9.82
CA TYR A 326 8.74 -21.72 -8.97
C TYR A 326 8.72 -22.22 -7.51
N GLY A 327 9.03 -23.50 -7.30
CA GLY A 327 9.10 -24.12 -5.98
C GLY A 327 10.39 -23.87 -5.19
N SER A 328 11.40 -23.19 -5.75
CA SER A 328 12.70 -22.98 -5.11
C SER A 328 12.60 -22.00 -3.92
N SER A 329 12.11 -20.79 -4.17
CA SER A 329 12.03 -19.66 -3.23
C SER A 329 10.63 -19.02 -3.26
N ILE A 330 10.09 -18.69 -4.44
CA ILE A 330 8.81 -17.96 -4.62
C ILE A 330 7.66 -18.75 -4.00
N GLY A 331 7.44 -19.98 -4.48
CA GLY A 331 6.32 -20.82 -4.09
C GLY A 331 6.50 -21.52 -2.74
N SER A 332 7.75 -21.71 -2.31
CA SER A 332 8.13 -22.42 -1.09
C SER A 332 8.21 -21.49 0.11
N TRP A 333 9.23 -20.64 0.17
CA TRP A 333 9.52 -19.78 1.32
C TRP A 333 8.79 -18.45 1.21
N PHE A 334 8.94 -17.69 0.13
CA PHE A 334 8.43 -16.32 0.05
C PHE A 334 6.92 -16.31 0.21
N LYS A 335 6.18 -17.11 -0.57
CA LYS A 335 4.71 -17.15 -0.50
C LYS A 335 4.20 -17.67 0.85
N LYS A 336 4.83 -18.69 1.44
CA LYS A 336 4.31 -19.38 2.64
C LYS A 336 4.79 -18.80 3.97
N GLN A 337 5.98 -18.20 4.01
CA GLN A 337 6.67 -17.85 5.26
C GLN A 337 6.99 -16.36 5.38
N TYR A 338 7.30 -15.65 4.28
CA TYR A 338 7.61 -14.22 4.38
C TYR A 338 6.41 -13.42 4.91
N PRO A 339 6.57 -12.60 5.96
CA PRO A 339 5.46 -11.87 6.59
C PRO A 339 5.05 -10.66 5.73
N LYS A 340 3.86 -10.71 5.14
CA LYS A 340 3.43 -9.71 4.14
C LYS A 340 2.53 -8.60 4.69
N GLN A 341 2.17 -8.64 5.98
CA GLN A 341 1.18 -7.71 6.57
C GLN A 341 -0.12 -7.58 5.75
N ASN A 342 -0.59 -8.71 5.20
CA ASN A 342 -1.76 -8.77 4.30
C ASN A 342 -1.62 -7.90 3.02
N LYS A 343 -0.41 -7.57 2.60
CA LYS A 343 -0.12 -6.84 1.35
C LYS A 343 0.10 -7.81 0.20
N THR A 344 -0.30 -7.39 -1.00
CA THR A 344 -0.09 -8.16 -2.23
C THR A 344 1.21 -7.72 -2.88
N PHE A 345 2.14 -8.67 -3.04
CA PHE A 345 3.42 -8.43 -3.69
C PHE A 345 3.34 -8.73 -5.19
N HIS A 346 3.89 -7.84 -6.01
CA HIS A 346 4.23 -8.16 -7.39
C HIS A 346 5.58 -8.88 -7.41
N VAL A 347 5.63 -10.05 -8.04
CA VAL A 347 6.82 -10.90 -8.04
C VAL A 347 7.49 -10.88 -9.39
N TYR A 348 8.79 -10.60 -9.43
CA TYR A 348 9.65 -10.79 -10.59
C TYR A 348 10.53 -12.03 -10.38
N ALA A 349 10.47 -12.98 -11.32
CA ALA A 349 11.37 -14.12 -11.36
C ALA A 349 12.40 -13.89 -12.47
N ILE A 350 13.68 -13.80 -12.14
CA ILE A 350 14.76 -13.66 -13.13
C ILE A 350 15.45 -15.01 -13.28
N GLU A 351 15.31 -15.62 -14.45
CA GLU A 351 15.80 -16.96 -14.72
C GLU A 351 16.28 -17.12 -16.17
N ALA A 352 17.55 -17.48 -16.34
CA ALA A 352 18.18 -17.59 -17.65
C ALA A 352 18.01 -18.97 -18.29
N ASP A 353 17.89 -20.04 -17.50
CA ASP A 353 17.71 -21.40 -18.00
C ASP A 353 16.26 -21.63 -18.44
N LYS A 354 16.11 -21.82 -19.75
CA LYS A 354 14.84 -22.10 -20.42
C LYS A 354 14.09 -23.30 -19.85
N ALA A 355 14.80 -24.23 -19.22
CA ALA A 355 14.20 -25.41 -18.61
C ALA A 355 13.13 -25.08 -17.54
N PHE A 356 13.20 -23.90 -16.92
CA PHE A 356 12.25 -23.49 -15.88
C PHE A 356 11.16 -22.53 -16.37
N HIS A 357 11.26 -21.99 -17.58
CA HIS A 357 10.37 -20.92 -18.06
C HIS A 357 8.90 -21.34 -18.10
N GLU A 358 8.62 -22.58 -18.52
CA GLU A 358 7.26 -23.12 -18.60
C GLU A 358 6.55 -23.13 -17.24
N GLU A 359 7.28 -23.29 -16.14
CA GLU A 359 6.68 -23.30 -14.79
C GLU A 359 6.03 -21.96 -14.42
N TYR A 360 6.51 -20.86 -14.98
CA TYR A 360 6.06 -19.51 -14.65
C TYR A 360 4.88 -19.04 -15.50
N VAL A 361 4.66 -19.60 -16.69
CA VAL A 361 3.63 -19.18 -17.65
C VAL A 361 2.24 -19.10 -17.01
N MET A 362 1.92 -20.05 -16.14
CA MET A 362 0.59 -20.16 -15.51
C MET A 362 0.51 -19.51 -14.12
N LYS A 363 1.56 -18.84 -13.63
CA LYS A 363 1.64 -18.30 -12.27
C LYS A 363 1.14 -16.85 -12.25
N LYS A 364 -0.13 -16.67 -11.88
CA LYS A 364 -0.72 -15.33 -11.67
C LYS A 364 0.08 -14.52 -10.65
N GLY A 365 0.34 -13.26 -10.97
CA GLY A 365 1.07 -12.33 -10.10
C GLY A 365 2.59 -12.49 -10.11
N VAL A 366 3.13 -13.35 -10.98
CA VAL A 366 4.57 -13.50 -11.23
C VAL A 366 4.89 -13.08 -12.66
N THR A 367 5.89 -12.23 -12.81
CA THR A 367 6.45 -11.80 -14.09
C THR A 367 7.82 -12.47 -14.27
N LEU A 368 7.94 -13.35 -15.27
CA LEU A 368 9.21 -13.96 -15.64
C LEU A 368 10.03 -12.99 -16.50
N LEU A 369 11.29 -12.79 -16.12
CA LEU A 369 12.33 -12.16 -16.92
C LEU A 369 13.29 -13.26 -17.40
N PRO A 370 13.15 -13.73 -18.65
CA PRO A 370 13.87 -14.89 -19.18
C PRO A 370 15.32 -14.54 -19.58
N TYR A 371 16.04 -13.87 -18.68
CA TYR A 371 17.37 -13.31 -18.89
C TYR A 371 18.26 -13.58 -17.68
N ALA A 372 19.58 -13.51 -17.87
CA ALA A 372 20.52 -13.46 -16.76
C ALA A 372 20.64 -12.03 -16.23
N ALA A 373 20.49 -11.85 -14.91
CA ALA A 373 20.88 -10.59 -14.28
C ALA A 373 22.37 -10.36 -14.48
N TRP A 374 22.73 -9.21 -15.04
CA TRP A 374 24.12 -8.89 -15.37
C TRP A 374 24.43 -7.40 -15.18
N VAL A 375 25.68 -7.02 -15.37
CA VAL A 375 26.15 -5.63 -15.18
C VAL A 375 25.89 -4.73 -16.39
N LYS A 376 25.59 -5.31 -17.55
CA LYS A 376 25.24 -4.61 -18.80
C LYS A 376 24.45 -5.52 -19.74
N ASN A 377 23.81 -4.94 -20.76
CA ASN A 377 23.13 -5.71 -21.80
C ASN A 377 24.16 -6.34 -22.74
N GLU A 378 24.35 -7.66 -22.67
CA GLU A 378 25.22 -8.41 -23.58
C GLU A 378 24.84 -9.89 -23.67
N SER A 379 25.37 -10.57 -24.68
CA SER A 379 25.26 -12.03 -24.77
C SER A 379 26.31 -12.68 -23.89
N LEU A 380 25.90 -13.69 -23.12
CA LEU A 380 26.72 -14.40 -22.15
C LEU A 380 26.72 -15.90 -22.46
N VAL A 381 27.64 -16.59 -21.82
CA VAL A 381 27.76 -18.04 -21.85
C VAL A 381 27.23 -18.61 -20.54
N PHE A 382 26.31 -19.59 -20.65
CA PHE A 382 25.84 -20.38 -19.52
C PHE A 382 26.52 -21.75 -19.53
N GLU A 383 27.35 -22.01 -18.53
CA GLU A 383 28.03 -23.28 -18.32
C GLU A 383 27.30 -24.09 -17.26
N ILE A 384 26.80 -25.26 -17.65
CA ILE A 384 26.17 -26.19 -16.70
C ILE A 384 27.24 -27.19 -16.29
N ASN A 385 27.74 -27.05 -15.07
CA ASN A 385 28.65 -28.02 -14.49
C ASN A 385 27.88 -29.33 -14.26
N ASN A 386 28.19 -30.36 -15.04
CA ASN A 386 27.84 -31.72 -14.66
C ASN A 386 28.84 -32.14 -13.58
N ASP A 387 28.37 -32.42 -12.36
CA ASP A 387 29.23 -32.99 -11.32
C ASP A 387 29.92 -34.26 -11.85
N PRO A 388 31.23 -34.46 -11.62
CA PRO A 388 32.00 -35.58 -12.16
C PRO A 388 31.69 -36.90 -11.43
N GLY A 389 30.42 -37.30 -11.45
CA GLY A 389 29.85 -38.50 -10.83
C GLY A 389 28.48 -38.90 -11.41
N ASP A 390 27.70 -37.95 -11.93
CA ASP A 390 26.36 -38.23 -12.46
C ASP A 390 26.37 -38.53 -13.96
N LYS A 391 26.94 -39.68 -14.32
CA LYS A 391 26.61 -40.33 -15.59
C LYS A 391 25.38 -41.21 -15.38
N LYS A 392 24.27 -40.76 -15.96
CA LYS A 392 22.98 -41.46 -16.22
C LYS A 392 21.83 -41.01 -15.30
N THR A 393 21.13 -39.96 -15.71
CA THR A 393 19.66 -39.93 -15.84
C THR A 393 19.24 -38.59 -16.45
N GLU A 394 18.86 -38.58 -17.73
CA GLU A 394 18.45 -37.38 -18.48
C GLU A 394 17.12 -36.74 -18.02
N LYS A 395 16.59 -37.04 -16.82
CA LYS A 395 15.27 -36.54 -16.39
C LYS A 395 15.11 -36.07 -14.94
N VAL A 396 16.16 -35.96 -14.14
CA VAL A 396 16.03 -35.34 -12.81
C VAL A 396 17.26 -34.49 -12.47
N GLY A 397 17.10 -33.17 -12.54
CA GLY A 397 18.05 -32.19 -11.98
C GLY A 397 19.20 -31.80 -12.91
N ARG A 398 18.96 -30.85 -13.81
CA ARG A 398 20.04 -30.10 -14.47
C ARG A 398 20.84 -29.35 -13.38
N GLY A 399 22.18 -29.41 -13.42
CA GLY A 399 23.06 -28.73 -12.46
C GLY A 399 22.90 -27.21 -12.47
N MET A 400 23.33 -26.53 -11.40
CA MET A 400 23.29 -25.07 -11.34
C MET A 400 24.33 -24.48 -12.29
N GLY A 401 23.86 -23.71 -13.27
CA GLY A 401 24.73 -23.16 -14.31
C GLY A 401 25.34 -21.82 -13.93
N ARG A 402 26.47 -21.50 -14.56
CA ARG A 402 27.29 -20.32 -14.30
C ARG A 402 27.34 -19.42 -15.51
N ILE A 403 27.31 -18.13 -15.24
CA ILE A 403 27.37 -17.10 -16.26
C ILE A 403 28.83 -16.68 -16.43
N GLN A 404 29.33 -16.71 -17.66
CA GLN A 404 30.64 -16.18 -18.03
C GLN A 404 30.53 -15.21 -19.23
N PRO A 405 31.42 -14.19 -19.32
CA PRO A 405 31.58 -13.39 -20.54
C PRO A 405 32.03 -14.24 -21.73
N LEU A 406 31.68 -13.82 -22.96
CA LEU A 406 32.02 -14.54 -24.19
C LEU A 406 33.52 -14.68 -24.46
N ASP A 407 34.34 -13.80 -23.90
CA ASP A 407 35.79 -13.77 -24.14
C ASP A 407 36.58 -14.78 -23.28
N SER A 408 35.91 -15.42 -22.30
CA SER A 408 36.48 -16.47 -21.45
C SER A 408 36.42 -17.85 -22.12
N GLN A 409 37.15 -18.05 -23.22
CA GLN A 409 37.29 -19.40 -23.81
C GLN A 409 38.28 -20.26 -23.00
N GLY A 410 37.77 -20.90 -21.94
CA GLY A 410 38.41 -22.05 -21.30
C GLY A 410 37.76 -23.35 -21.79
N GLY A 411 38.47 -24.11 -22.61
CA GLY A 411 37.95 -25.34 -23.22
C GLY A 411 37.55 -26.42 -22.20
N GLY A 412 36.34 -26.94 -22.33
CA GLY A 412 35.91 -28.10 -21.53
C GLY A 412 34.47 -28.55 -21.75
N GLY A 413 34.18 -29.20 -22.88
CA GLY A 413 33.22 -30.30 -23.09
C GLY A 413 31.81 -30.34 -22.47
N GLY A 414 31.35 -29.34 -21.72
CA GLY A 414 30.00 -29.23 -21.15
C GLY A 414 29.07 -28.39 -22.03
N GLY A 415 27.76 -28.55 -21.90
CA GLY A 415 26.78 -27.84 -22.73
C GLY A 415 26.83 -26.32 -22.53
N VAL A 416 27.58 -25.63 -23.38
CA VAL A 416 27.70 -24.17 -23.45
C VAL A 416 26.46 -23.62 -24.15
N HIS A 417 25.58 -22.92 -23.43
CA HIS A 417 24.41 -22.27 -24.01
C HIS A 417 24.60 -20.75 -24.05
N LYS A 418 24.38 -20.14 -25.22
CA LYS A 418 24.29 -18.68 -25.32
C LYS A 418 23.00 -18.21 -24.64
N ILE A 419 23.14 -17.31 -23.68
CA ILE A 419 22.03 -16.68 -22.96
C ILE A 419 22.15 -15.16 -23.08
N GLN A 420 21.06 -14.44 -22.84
CA GLN A 420 21.06 -12.99 -22.87
C GLN A 420 21.15 -12.45 -21.43
N GLY A 421 22.17 -11.64 -21.17
CA GLY A 421 22.29 -10.83 -19.97
C GLY A 421 21.62 -9.47 -20.17
N PHE A 422 21.08 -8.91 -19.08
CA PHE A 422 20.57 -7.54 -19.05
C PHE A 422 21.18 -6.74 -17.90
N ASP A 423 21.29 -5.42 -18.04
CA ASP A 423 21.71 -4.53 -16.97
C ASP A 423 20.64 -4.55 -15.86
N PHE A 424 20.94 -5.31 -14.80
CA PHE A 424 20.02 -5.51 -13.69
C PHE A 424 19.79 -4.21 -12.90
N ALA A 425 20.82 -3.37 -12.78
CA ALA A 425 20.73 -2.12 -12.03
C ALA A 425 19.84 -1.10 -12.74
N GLU A 426 20.00 -0.94 -14.06
CA GLU A 426 19.15 -0.06 -14.86
C GLU A 426 17.70 -0.58 -14.93
N TRP A 427 17.50 -1.90 -15.04
CA TRP A 427 16.18 -2.48 -14.94
C TRP A 427 15.51 -2.17 -13.60
N LEU A 428 16.22 -2.34 -12.48
CA LEU A 428 15.67 -2.06 -11.15
C LEU A 428 15.23 -0.59 -11.03
N LYS A 429 16.09 0.34 -11.46
CA LYS A 429 15.79 1.79 -11.48
C LYS A 429 14.58 2.14 -12.35
N SER A 430 14.36 1.43 -13.45
CA SER A 430 13.19 1.64 -14.32
C SER A 430 11.91 1.00 -13.78
N THR A 431 12.02 0.07 -12.83
CA THR A 431 10.91 -0.77 -12.38
C THR A 431 10.31 -0.32 -11.05
N VAL A 432 11.15 0.11 -10.10
CA VAL A 432 10.76 0.48 -8.73
C VAL A 432 11.18 1.90 -8.39
N THR A 433 10.56 2.44 -7.34
CA THR A 433 10.81 3.79 -6.82
C THR A 433 11.16 3.73 -5.33
N MET A 434 11.73 4.80 -4.77
CA MET A 434 12.05 4.90 -3.33
C MET A 434 10.82 4.73 -2.41
N ASN A 435 9.61 4.97 -2.93
CA ASN A 435 8.36 4.83 -2.19
C ASN A 435 7.78 3.41 -2.27
N ASP A 436 8.38 2.50 -3.03
CA ASP A 436 8.03 1.08 -3.02
C ASP A 436 8.70 0.36 -1.83
N PHE A 437 8.17 -0.81 -1.48
CA PHE A 437 8.81 -1.75 -0.56
C PHE A 437 9.40 -2.90 -1.36
N VAL A 438 10.72 -3.03 -1.38
CA VAL A 438 11.42 -3.96 -2.28
C VAL A 438 12.21 -4.99 -1.48
N VAL A 439 11.85 -6.25 -1.69
CA VAL A 439 12.51 -7.42 -1.13
C VAL A 439 13.20 -8.17 -2.26
N MET A 440 14.47 -8.51 -2.11
CA MET A 440 15.23 -9.21 -3.13
C MET A 440 15.83 -10.50 -2.57
N LYS A 441 15.72 -11.61 -3.30
CA LYS A 441 16.56 -12.80 -3.08
C LYS A 441 17.55 -12.92 -4.23
N MET A 442 18.80 -13.23 -3.93
CA MET A 442 19.85 -13.37 -4.93
C MET A 442 20.68 -14.64 -4.67
N ASP A 443 20.79 -15.44 -5.72
CA ASP A 443 21.51 -16.71 -5.79
C ASP A 443 21.86 -16.93 -7.25
N VAL A 444 23.06 -16.49 -7.64
CA VAL A 444 23.45 -16.32 -9.04
C VAL A 444 24.82 -16.91 -9.32
N GLU A 445 25.17 -17.93 -8.55
CA GLU A 445 26.28 -18.84 -8.82
C GLU A 445 27.64 -18.14 -9.03
N GLY A 446 27.93 -17.11 -8.22
CA GLY A 446 29.24 -16.41 -8.19
C GLY A 446 29.21 -14.97 -8.71
N THR A 447 28.18 -14.61 -9.48
CA THR A 447 28.06 -13.27 -10.07
C THR A 447 27.57 -12.20 -9.07
N GLU A 448 27.37 -12.58 -7.80
CA GLU A 448 27.06 -11.63 -6.72
C GLU A 448 28.15 -10.56 -6.59
N PHE A 449 29.41 -10.94 -6.87
CA PHE A 449 30.57 -10.05 -6.82
C PHE A 449 30.69 -9.07 -7.98
N ASP A 450 29.85 -9.21 -9.01
CA ASP A 450 29.72 -8.24 -10.10
C ASP A 450 28.45 -7.40 -9.91
N LEU A 451 27.34 -8.06 -9.58
CA LEU A 451 26.02 -7.43 -9.43
C LEU A 451 25.94 -6.50 -8.22
N ILE A 452 26.38 -6.93 -7.03
CA ILE A 452 26.27 -6.09 -5.83
C ILE A 452 27.11 -4.80 -5.97
N PRO A 453 28.39 -4.84 -6.41
CA PRO A 453 29.16 -3.61 -6.68
C PRO A 453 28.50 -2.72 -7.74
N ARG A 454 27.91 -3.29 -8.80
CA ARG A 454 27.18 -2.53 -9.81
C ARG A 454 25.95 -1.81 -9.22
N LEU A 455 25.21 -2.46 -8.32
CA LEU A 455 24.08 -1.83 -7.63
C LEU A 455 24.53 -0.66 -6.73
N PHE A 456 25.71 -0.75 -6.12
CA PHE A 456 26.32 0.36 -5.39
C PHE A 456 26.74 1.49 -6.33
N GLU A 457 27.48 1.18 -7.39
CA GLU A 457 28.01 2.16 -8.35
C GLU A 457 26.91 3.02 -8.99
N THR A 458 25.76 2.39 -9.28
CA THR A 458 24.61 3.03 -9.94
C THR A 458 23.63 3.67 -8.98
N GLY A 459 23.79 3.47 -7.66
CA GLY A 459 22.80 3.86 -6.65
C GLY A 459 21.51 3.02 -6.63
N ALA A 460 21.39 2.00 -7.49
CA ALA A 460 20.21 1.14 -7.55
C ALA A 460 19.96 0.38 -6.23
N ILE A 461 21.02 0.11 -5.44
CA ILE A 461 20.90 -0.55 -4.13
C ILE A 461 20.02 0.24 -3.15
N CYS A 462 19.90 1.57 -3.29
CA CYS A 462 19.10 2.40 -2.40
C CYS A 462 17.59 2.13 -2.52
N LEU A 463 17.16 1.51 -3.62
CA LEU A 463 15.78 1.13 -3.90
C LEU A 463 15.37 -0.17 -3.19
N VAL A 464 16.33 -0.90 -2.60
CA VAL A 464 16.07 -2.19 -1.94
C VAL A 464 15.97 -2.00 -0.43
N ASP A 465 14.91 -2.53 0.19
CA ASP A 465 14.74 -2.47 1.63
C ASP A 465 15.36 -3.71 2.32
N GLU A 466 15.22 -4.89 1.72
CA GLU A 466 15.61 -6.18 2.31
C GLU A 466 16.21 -7.14 1.26
N ILE A 467 17.32 -7.80 1.60
CA ILE A 467 18.05 -8.74 0.73
C ILE A 467 18.30 -10.08 1.42
N PHE A 468 17.97 -11.17 0.73
CA PHE A 468 18.36 -12.54 1.05
C PHE A 468 19.44 -12.98 0.06
N LEU A 469 20.69 -13.01 0.49
CA LEU A 469 21.83 -13.25 -0.40
C LEU A 469 22.49 -14.58 -0.09
N GLU A 470 22.46 -15.51 -1.05
CA GLU A 470 23.33 -16.67 -1.05
C GLU A 470 24.65 -16.27 -1.72
N CYS A 471 25.71 -16.13 -0.91
CA CYS A 471 27.02 -15.80 -1.43
C CYS A 471 27.82 -17.07 -1.75
N HIS A 472 28.34 -17.11 -2.97
CA HIS A 472 29.10 -18.23 -3.50
C HIS A 472 30.62 -17.98 -3.35
N TYR A 473 31.29 -18.85 -2.61
CA TYR A 473 32.71 -18.74 -2.29
C TYR A 473 33.41 -20.11 -2.31
N ASN A 474 34.74 -20.09 -2.27
CA ASN A 474 35.60 -21.25 -2.24
C ASN A 474 35.43 -22.04 -0.92
N ARG A 475 34.48 -22.98 -0.89
CA ARG A 475 34.13 -23.78 0.29
C ARG A 475 35.05 -24.99 0.48
N TRP A 476 35.19 -25.43 1.73
CA TRP A 476 35.78 -26.75 2.04
C TRP A 476 34.99 -27.90 1.40
N GLN A 477 35.69 -28.86 0.82
CA GLN A 477 35.07 -30.02 0.19
C GLN A 477 34.65 -31.05 1.24
N ARG A 478 33.41 -31.56 1.11
CA ARG A 478 32.89 -32.57 2.03
C ARG A 478 33.59 -33.93 1.90
N CYS A 479 34.01 -34.31 0.69
CA CYS A 479 34.67 -35.59 0.43
C CYS A 479 36.09 -35.67 0.98
N CYS A 480 36.74 -34.52 1.11
CA CYS A 480 38.19 -34.41 1.01
C CYS A 480 38.69 -33.38 2.05
N PRO A 481 38.88 -33.79 3.32
CA PRO A 481 39.31 -32.90 4.38
C PRO A 481 40.59 -32.14 4.02
N GLY A 482 40.62 -30.83 4.29
CA GLY A 482 41.76 -29.96 3.95
C GLY A 482 41.82 -29.52 2.49
N GLN A 483 40.92 -30.00 1.63
CA GLN A 483 40.81 -29.53 0.25
C GLN A 483 39.64 -28.55 0.09
N ARG A 484 39.90 -27.51 -0.71
CA ARG A 484 38.97 -26.45 -1.05
C ARG A 484 38.41 -26.67 -2.46
N SER A 485 37.17 -26.25 -2.70
CA SER A 485 36.50 -26.42 -3.99
C SER A 485 36.99 -25.35 -4.97
N PRO A 486 37.58 -25.72 -6.12
CA PRO A 486 38.00 -24.75 -7.11
C PRO A 486 36.80 -24.11 -7.86
N LYS A 487 35.55 -24.46 -7.49
CA LYS A 487 34.34 -23.90 -8.12
C LYS A 487 34.40 -22.37 -8.12
N TYR A 488 34.72 -21.72 -7.00
CA TYR A 488 34.73 -20.26 -6.91
C TYR A 488 36.08 -19.79 -6.40
N GLU A 489 36.50 -18.61 -6.86
CA GLU A 489 37.77 -18.00 -6.46
C GLU A 489 37.65 -17.21 -5.15
N LYS A 490 36.46 -16.68 -4.86
CA LYS A 490 36.22 -15.75 -3.76
C LYS A 490 36.27 -16.43 -2.40
N THR A 491 36.69 -15.71 -1.37
CA THR A 491 36.77 -16.22 0.01
C THR A 491 35.50 -15.93 0.80
N TYR A 492 35.34 -16.60 1.95
CA TYR A 492 34.26 -16.30 2.89
C TYR A 492 34.33 -14.84 3.40
N ASP A 493 35.53 -14.35 3.71
CA ASP A 493 35.73 -12.96 4.18
C ASP A 493 35.24 -11.94 3.14
N GLN A 494 35.42 -12.23 1.85
CA GLN A 494 34.90 -11.38 0.77
C GLN A 494 33.36 -11.37 0.75
N CYS A 495 32.71 -12.51 1.03
CA CYS A 495 31.26 -12.53 1.25
C CYS A 495 30.86 -11.69 2.47
N LEU A 496 31.58 -11.83 3.59
CA LEU A 496 31.32 -11.06 4.81
C LEU A 496 31.46 -9.55 4.58
N GLN A 497 32.43 -9.13 3.77
CA GLN A 497 32.59 -7.73 3.34
C GLN A 497 31.39 -7.24 2.52
N LEU A 498 30.84 -8.06 1.62
CA LEU A 498 29.61 -7.70 0.89
C LEU A 498 28.43 -7.53 1.84
N PHE A 499 28.20 -8.47 2.77
CA PHE A 499 27.13 -8.37 3.77
C PHE A 499 27.26 -7.11 4.63
N ASN A 500 28.47 -6.81 5.11
CA ASN A 500 28.74 -5.60 5.88
C ASN A 500 28.50 -4.33 5.08
N SER A 501 28.91 -4.29 3.81
CA SER A 501 28.71 -3.13 2.93
C SER A 501 27.21 -2.87 2.69
N LEU A 502 26.42 -3.93 2.50
CA LEU A 502 24.96 -3.85 2.39
C LEU A 502 24.33 -3.28 3.68
N ARG A 503 24.71 -3.78 4.86
CA ARG A 503 24.25 -3.24 6.15
C ARG A 503 24.62 -1.78 6.35
N GLN A 504 25.86 -1.39 6.02
CA GLN A 504 26.33 -0.01 6.12
C GLN A 504 25.55 0.96 5.21
N SER A 505 25.01 0.45 4.09
CA SER A 505 24.15 1.20 3.17
C SER A 505 22.67 1.29 3.61
N GLY A 506 22.33 0.71 4.76
CA GLY A 506 20.97 0.73 5.30
C GLY A 506 20.03 -0.31 4.71
N VAL A 507 20.56 -1.28 3.95
CA VAL A 507 19.81 -2.42 3.46
C VAL A 507 19.84 -3.52 4.51
N LEU A 508 18.66 -4.06 4.82
CA LEU A 508 18.56 -5.21 5.71
C LEU A 508 18.98 -6.47 4.94
N VAL A 509 20.13 -7.06 5.28
CA VAL A 509 20.64 -8.25 4.57
C VAL A 509 20.73 -9.47 5.48
N HIS A 510 20.31 -10.60 4.91
CA HIS A 510 20.27 -11.92 5.53
C HIS A 510 21.18 -12.89 4.76
N GLN A 511 22.01 -13.64 5.49
CA GLN A 511 22.82 -14.72 4.91
C GLN A 511 21.92 -15.92 4.56
N TRP A 512 21.79 -16.20 3.27
CA TRP A 512 20.87 -17.21 2.71
C TRP A 512 21.61 -18.47 2.18
N PHE A 513 20.84 -19.52 1.83
CA PHE A 513 21.34 -20.84 1.40
C PHE A 513 20.44 -21.55 0.38
#